data_AF-A0A968MIQ2-F1
#
_entry.id   AF-A0A968MIQ2-F1
#
_cell.length_a   1.000
_cell.length_b   1.000
_cell.length_c   1.000
_cell.angle_alpha   90.00
_cell.angle_beta   90.00
_cell.angle_gamma   90.00
#
_symmetry.space_group_name_H-M   'P 1'
#
loop_
_entity.id
_entity.type
_entity.pdbx_description
1 polymer ?
#
loop_
_entity_poly.entity_id
_entity_poly.type
_entity_poly.pdbx_seq_one_letter_code
_entity_poly.pdbx_strand_id
1 'polypeptide(L)'
;MKTKIIHFTVVLLVLLGINNEVFSQNTGTYNMLVQSDAYVYEETANINNGSSANLIAGRGSEFGYLYRSYLKFENPPVPDDAVIVSATLYVYQHNLTESDYRIKLSKVTESWNENTLTWNNQPENDNRVFIQSKDIANDEGWVEFDLKNTLKEWLDGEINAGLVISADNETGDMVSSSFYSGESSGCTPYINVVYMTWLTVPDSPDAPLCNTTSDETPPDVDLDFSVSPLHLGDQVMISAEASDPQGIHLLQIYRGSTLLGEVTDNSSQTSLSITRNATPVTAGPIMFFAVAYNDRMQCSRISKRLLVEVDGEAPEVSLYHLPENPEMGEPVTFYASAEDPSGIANLSIQVNGFKTFLSIDEGVISVSGSLSVEDAGIYYNPDVTRTVSYSATAYDSEGNHTTYGPHTVLFGSSIGSDDDGDGLDNALEEILGLDENSDDTDGDGLFDSWEVFGLDRDNDGTIDLDLPGLGASPHHKDLFLEIDWLEDDTHSHKPHPWAIQTFINLFQCYGIRAHVDVGNMGGGNAIPHSLGDGITSSKEIIELVAPVHRNPSRFGVFRYALCGHVWSESYGAGMVVIRTEPAGSSTNYDEPYFQARHLIHEIGHTLNLGHGGQSRTGTFETYSLNEDFNII
;
A
#
# COMPACT_ATOMS: atom_id res chain seq x y z
N MET A 1 58.26 12.37 -23.83
CA MET A 1 56.98 12.50 -23.09
C MET A 1 55.89 11.94 -23.99
N LYS A 2 55.74 10.61 -24.12
CA LYS A 2 54.91 9.70 -23.31
C LYS A 2 53.45 10.17 -23.12
N THR A 3 52.65 9.86 -24.13
CA THR A 3 51.20 9.69 -24.14
C THR A 3 50.77 8.73 -23.02
N LYS A 4 49.85 9.15 -22.14
CA LYS A 4 49.17 8.26 -21.19
C LYS A 4 47.78 7.94 -21.74
N ILE A 5 47.66 6.73 -22.28
CA ILE A 5 46.38 6.07 -22.56
C ILE A 5 45.91 5.50 -21.23
N ILE A 6 44.76 5.96 -20.73
CA ILE A 6 44.10 5.40 -19.55
C ILE A 6 43.43 4.10 -19.98
N HIS A 7 44.05 2.97 -19.64
CA HIS A 7 43.43 1.64 -19.71
C HIS A 7 42.55 1.47 -18.48
N PHE A 8 41.24 1.31 -18.66
CA PHE A 8 40.37 0.76 -17.63
C PHE A 8 40.40 -0.76 -17.74
N THR A 9 40.91 -1.42 -16.70
CA THR A 9 41.03 -2.89 -16.62
C THR A 9 39.71 -3.47 -16.11
N VAL A 10 38.98 -4.16 -16.99
CA VAL A 10 37.90 -5.08 -16.62
C VAL A 10 38.53 -6.33 -16.00
N VAL A 11 38.23 -6.59 -14.74
CA VAL A 11 38.67 -7.80 -14.03
C VAL A 11 37.56 -8.85 -14.11
N LEU A 12 37.86 -9.92 -14.83
CA LEU A 12 37.54 -11.33 -14.55
C LEU A 12 36.08 -11.75 -14.32
N LEU A 13 35.43 -12.24 -15.40
CA LEU A 13 34.41 -13.30 -15.33
C LEU A 13 34.48 -14.14 -16.62
N VAL A 14 35.46 -15.04 -16.69
CA VAL A 14 35.52 -16.11 -17.69
C VAL A 14 35.75 -17.41 -16.95
N LEU A 15 34.67 -18.00 -16.45
CA LEU A 15 34.55 -19.41 -16.09
C LEU A 15 33.07 -19.71 -15.84
N LEU A 16 32.29 -19.75 -16.92
CA LEU A 16 31.04 -20.49 -17.13
C LEU A 16 30.66 -20.18 -18.59
N GLY A 17 30.40 -21.20 -19.40
CA GLY A 17 30.20 -21.07 -20.85
C GLY A 17 28.88 -20.38 -21.22
N ILE A 18 28.79 -19.07 -21.02
CA ILE A 18 27.68 -18.23 -21.49
C ILE A 18 28.09 -17.64 -22.84
N ASN A 19 27.20 -17.74 -23.82
CA ASN A 19 27.38 -17.14 -25.14
C ASN A 19 27.69 -15.65 -24.98
N ASN A 20 28.78 -15.18 -25.59
CA ASN A 20 29.07 -13.76 -25.71
C ASN A 20 28.02 -13.13 -26.64
N GLU A 21 26.91 -12.66 -26.08
CA GLU A 21 26.16 -11.60 -26.74
C GLU A 21 27.03 -10.35 -26.66
N VAL A 22 27.47 -9.88 -27.82
CA VAL A 22 28.15 -8.59 -27.95
C VAL A 22 27.10 -7.53 -27.64
N PHE A 23 27.08 -7.02 -26.41
CA PHE A 23 26.27 -5.86 -26.06
C PHE A 23 26.76 -4.66 -26.88
N SER A 24 25.99 -4.27 -27.89
CA SER A 24 26.21 -3.05 -28.64
C SER A 24 25.56 -1.89 -27.87
N GLN A 25 26.34 -0.94 -27.38
CA GLN A 25 25.80 0.32 -26.87
C GLN A 25 25.25 1.13 -28.04
N ASN A 26 23.97 1.45 -27.99
CA ASN A 26 23.32 2.25 -29.02
C ASN A 26 23.21 3.70 -28.55
N THR A 27 23.57 4.64 -29.43
CA THR A 27 23.44 6.08 -29.15
C THR A 27 22.15 6.59 -29.80
N GLY A 28 21.23 7.10 -28.99
CA GLY A 28 20.02 7.78 -29.43
C GLY A 28 20.17 9.30 -29.38
N THR A 29 19.36 10.00 -30.19
CA THR A 29 19.25 11.47 -30.15
C THR A 29 17.78 11.87 -30.22
N TYR A 30 17.35 12.77 -29.34
CA TYR A 30 15.99 13.30 -29.29
C TYR A 30 16.02 14.83 -29.18
N ASN A 31 15.18 15.52 -29.96
CA ASN A 31 15.03 16.98 -29.89
C ASN A 31 13.70 17.31 -29.20
N MET A 32 13.76 17.81 -27.97
CA MET A 32 12.58 18.33 -27.27
C MET A 32 12.25 19.69 -27.86
N LEU A 33 11.08 19.82 -28.48
CA LEU A 33 10.57 21.09 -29.00
C LEU A 33 9.89 21.87 -27.89
N VAL A 34 10.04 23.19 -27.91
CA VAL A 34 9.33 24.07 -26.98
C VAL A 34 7.82 23.89 -27.15
N GLN A 35 7.11 23.72 -26.03
CA GLN A 35 5.65 23.52 -26.00
C GLN A 35 4.91 24.80 -25.62
N SER A 36 5.53 25.62 -24.77
CA SER A 36 5.02 26.91 -24.35
C SER A 36 6.18 27.85 -24.09
N ASP A 37 6.04 29.10 -24.50
CA ASP A 37 6.98 30.14 -24.16
C ASP A 37 6.33 31.51 -24.01
N ALA A 38 6.92 32.37 -23.20
CA ALA A 38 6.43 33.73 -23.02
C ALA A 38 7.54 34.59 -22.42
N TYR A 39 7.59 35.86 -22.81
CA TYR A 39 8.38 36.85 -22.07
C TYR A 39 7.49 37.76 -21.22
N VAL A 40 8.04 38.18 -20.10
CA VAL A 40 7.42 39.15 -19.19
C VAL A 40 8.24 40.43 -19.18
N TYR A 41 7.54 41.55 -19.08
CA TYR A 41 8.14 42.88 -19.16
C TYR A 41 7.64 43.77 -18.03
N GLU A 42 8.58 44.33 -17.26
CA GLU A 42 8.30 45.10 -16.04
C GLU A 42 7.48 46.36 -16.30
N GLU A 43 7.73 47.08 -17.40
CA GLU A 43 6.99 48.32 -17.71
C GLU A 43 5.51 48.05 -17.95
N THR A 44 5.20 46.97 -18.66
CA THR A 44 3.83 46.58 -19.01
C THR A 44 3.38 45.36 -18.21
N ALA A 45 3.43 45.50 -16.88
CA ALA A 45 3.41 44.38 -15.95
C ALA A 45 2.21 43.41 -16.00
N ASN A 46 1.09 43.80 -16.64
CA ASN A 46 -0.12 42.98 -16.79
C ASN A 46 -0.34 42.50 -18.24
N ILE A 47 0.57 42.77 -19.16
CA ILE A 47 0.46 42.33 -20.56
C ILE A 47 1.06 40.93 -20.68
N ASN A 48 0.29 40.02 -21.29
CA ASN A 48 0.77 38.71 -21.69
C ASN A 48 1.43 38.79 -23.06
N ASN A 49 2.60 38.16 -23.22
CA ASN A 49 3.34 38.13 -24.49
C ASN A 49 3.61 36.70 -24.98
N GLY A 50 2.74 35.73 -24.65
CA GLY A 50 2.92 34.33 -25.07
C GLY A 50 2.88 34.16 -26.60
N SER A 51 2.05 34.94 -27.30
CA SER A 51 1.97 34.87 -28.77
C SER A 51 3.06 35.67 -29.52
N SER A 52 4.13 36.08 -28.84
CA SER A 52 5.19 36.86 -29.49
C SER A 52 6.13 35.96 -30.26
N ALA A 53 6.60 36.41 -31.43
CA ALA A 53 7.68 35.75 -32.18
C ALA A 53 9.08 35.92 -31.55
N ASN A 54 9.18 36.68 -30.45
CA ASN A 54 10.44 37.00 -29.78
C ASN A 54 10.37 36.70 -28.28
N LEU A 55 11.48 36.21 -27.76
CA LEU A 55 11.82 36.10 -26.35
C LEU A 55 12.86 37.17 -26.02
N ILE A 56 12.79 37.78 -24.84
CA ILE A 56 13.69 38.88 -24.45
C ILE A 56 14.18 38.63 -23.03
N ALA A 57 15.49 38.77 -22.83
CA ALA A 57 16.09 38.70 -21.52
C ALA A 57 17.05 39.87 -21.31
N GLY A 58 16.90 40.55 -20.17
CA GLY A 58 17.83 41.60 -19.73
C GLY A 58 17.15 42.87 -19.28
N ARG A 59 17.84 44.00 -19.44
CA ARG A 59 17.35 45.32 -19.03
C ARG A 59 17.18 46.21 -20.26
N GLY A 60 15.99 46.76 -20.46
CA GLY A 60 15.70 47.67 -21.56
C GLY A 60 16.56 48.93 -21.51
N SER A 61 16.98 49.42 -22.67
CA SER A 61 17.81 50.61 -22.82
C SER A 61 17.10 51.92 -22.41
N GLU A 62 15.78 51.89 -22.37
CA GLU A 62 14.93 52.99 -21.92
C GLU A 62 14.42 52.69 -20.50
N PHE A 63 14.88 53.48 -19.52
CA PHE A 63 14.54 53.38 -18.08
C PHE A 63 14.92 52.09 -17.32
N GLY A 64 15.51 51.09 -17.98
CA GLY A 64 16.17 49.97 -17.30
C GLY A 64 15.21 48.89 -16.79
N TYR A 65 14.02 48.83 -17.38
CA TYR A 65 12.98 47.86 -17.08
C TYR A 65 13.40 46.44 -17.46
N LEU A 66 12.98 45.46 -16.67
CA LEU A 66 13.41 44.07 -16.81
C LEU A 66 12.58 43.26 -17.81
N TYR A 67 13.27 42.43 -18.58
CA TYR A 67 12.74 41.35 -19.42
C TYR A 67 13.22 40.00 -18.92
N ARG A 68 12.30 39.02 -18.90
CA ARG A 68 12.60 37.61 -18.61
C ARG A 68 11.78 36.73 -19.55
N SER A 69 12.36 35.63 -19.99
CA SER A 69 11.71 34.69 -20.90
C SER A 69 11.59 33.30 -20.29
N TYR A 70 10.41 32.73 -20.37
CA TYR A 70 10.05 31.42 -19.87
C TYR A 70 9.86 30.46 -21.02
N LEU A 71 10.36 29.23 -20.87
CA LEU A 71 10.33 28.16 -21.86
C LEU A 71 9.91 26.87 -21.18
N LYS A 72 8.92 26.15 -21.71
CA LYS A 72 8.48 24.85 -21.20
C LYS A 72 8.66 23.77 -22.26
N PHE A 73 9.15 22.62 -21.83
CA PHE A 73 9.36 21.45 -22.67
C PHE A 73 8.74 20.23 -21.99
N GLU A 74 8.26 19.28 -22.78
CA GLU A 74 7.89 17.96 -22.28
C GLU A 74 9.13 17.08 -22.09
N ASN A 75 9.12 16.23 -21.05
CA ASN A 75 10.21 15.29 -20.81
C ASN A 75 10.37 14.35 -22.02
N PRO A 76 11.62 14.07 -22.44
CA PRO A 76 11.84 13.24 -23.61
C PRO A 76 11.49 11.78 -23.28
N PRO A 77 11.03 11.00 -24.28
CA PRO A 77 10.65 9.60 -24.12
C PRO A 77 11.89 8.67 -24.07
N VAL A 78 12.78 8.94 -23.12
CA VAL A 78 14.04 8.22 -22.94
C VAL A 78 13.84 7.04 -21.98
N PRO A 79 14.38 5.84 -22.27
CA PRO A 79 14.33 4.71 -21.34
C PRO A 79 14.92 5.02 -19.97
N ASP A 80 14.35 4.52 -18.88
CA ASP A 80 14.86 4.77 -17.52
C ASP A 80 16.27 4.20 -17.30
N ASP A 81 16.61 3.12 -18.02
CA ASP A 81 17.95 2.52 -18.01
C ASP A 81 18.94 3.25 -18.93
N ALA A 82 18.52 4.31 -19.62
CA ALA A 82 19.38 5.07 -20.50
C ALA A 82 20.35 5.95 -19.72
N VAL A 83 21.58 6.00 -20.18
CA VAL A 83 22.59 6.93 -19.67
C VAL A 83 22.54 8.20 -20.51
N ILE A 84 22.11 9.32 -19.92
CA ILE A 84 22.17 10.63 -20.58
C ILE A 84 23.63 11.00 -20.84
N VAL A 85 24.00 11.11 -22.12
CA VAL A 85 25.32 11.54 -22.57
C VAL A 85 25.42 13.06 -22.50
N SER A 86 24.44 13.76 -23.08
CA SER A 86 24.32 15.22 -23.05
C SER A 86 22.86 15.65 -23.15
N ALA A 87 22.54 16.82 -22.58
CA ALA A 87 21.30 17.54 -22.87
C ALA A 87 21.67 19.02 -23.04
N THR A 88 21.40 19.60 -24.20
CA THR A 88 21.82 20.98 -24.51
C THR A 88 20.62 21.77 -25.01
N LEU A 89 20.26 22.85 -24.32
CA LEU A 89 19.30 23.83 -24.80
C LEU A 89 19.95 24.73 -25.85
N TYR A 90 19.28 24.90 -26.97
CA TYR A 90 19.62 25.84 -28.03
C TYR A 90 18.55 26.93 -28.10
N VAL A 91 18.96 28.19 -27.95
CA VAL A 91 18.12 29.36 -28.24
C VAL A 91 18.82 30.25 -29.25
N TYR A 92 18.10 30.72 -30.27
CA TYR A 92 18.72 31.50 -31.34
C TYR A 92 18.61 32.99 -31.07
N GLN A 93 19.74 33.65 -30.88
CA GLN A 93 19.83 35.09 -30.73
C GLN A 93 19.79 35.76 -32.10
N HIS A 94 18.91 36.76 -32.26
CA HIS A 94 18.79 37.55 -33.49
C HIS A 94 18.91 39.07 -33.27
N ASN A 95 19.12 39.52 -32.02
CA ASN A 95 19.43 40.92 -31.73
C ASN A 95 20.08 41.10 -30.35
N LEU A 96 21.04 42.04 -30.25
CA LEU A 96 21.62 42.51 -29.00
C LEU A 96 21.74 44.04 -29.00
N THR A 97 21.66 44.63 -27.80
CA THR A 97 21.86 46.07 -27.60
C THR A 97 23.28 46.35 -27.07
N GLU A 98 24.16 46.77 -27.98
CA GLU A 98 25.37 47.59 -27.74
C GLU A 98 26.65 46.96 -27.11
N SER A 99 26.65 45.83 -26.39
CA SER A 99 27.90 45.15 -25.93
C SER A 99 27.74 43.66 -25.58
N ASP A 100 28.86 42.97 -25.30
CA ASP A 100 28.85 41.65 -24.67
C ASP A 100 28.02 41.70 -23.38
N TYR A 101 27.11 40.73 -23.22
CA TYR A 101 26.13 40.74 -22.16
C TYR A 101 26.05 39.38 -21.47
N ARG A 102 25.67 39.35 -20.19
CA ARG A 102 25.63 38.11 -19.41
C ARG A 102 24.20 37.75 -19.03
N ILE A 103 23.77 36.59 -19.51
CA ILE A 103 22.46 36.03 -19.20
C ILE A 103 22.59 34.84 -18.26
N LYS A 104 21.50 34.56 -17.54
CA LYS A 104 21.37 33.47 -16.59
C LYS A 104 20.20 32.58 -16.97
N LEU A 105 20.44 31.28 -16.94
CA LEU A 105 19.44 30.24 -17.03
C LEU A 105 19.16 29.66 -15.65
N SER A 106 17.88 29.54 -15.31
CA SER A 106 17.40 28.88 -14.10
C SER A 106 16.27 27.91 -14.46
N LYS A 107 16.13 26.81 -13.70
CA LYS A 107 14.90 25.98 -13.73
C LYS A 107 13.82 26.63 -12.89
N VAL A 108 12.56 26.44 -13.28
CA VAL A 108 11.38 26.92 -12.58
C VAL A 108 10.77 25.76 -11.79
N THR A 109 10.31 26.01 -10.56
CA THR A 109 9.67 24.99 -9.69
C THR A 109 8.17 25.20 -9.54
N GLU A 110 7.64 26.35 -9.98
CA GLU A 110 6.21 26.68 -9.95
C GLU A 110 5.60 26.61 -11.36
N SER A 111 4.42 25.99 -11.47
CA SER A 111 3.70 25.91 -12.74
C SER A 111 3.27 27.29 -13.27
N TRP A 112 3.28 27.46 -14.59
CA TRP A 112 2.80 28.67 -15.26
C TRP A 112 2.10 28.33 -16.57
N ASN A 113 1.30 29.28 -17.07
CA ASN A 113 0.53 29.15 -18.30
C ASN A 113 0.87 30.28 -19.28
N GLU A 114 1.30 29.90 -20.47
CA GLU A 114 1.67 30.80 -21.57
C GLU A 114 0.61 31.85 -21.91
N ASN A 115 -0.67 31.50 -21.85
CA ASN A 115 -1.77 32.40 -22.21
C ASN A 115 -2.10 33.44 -21.14
N THR A 116 -1.55 33.30 -19.94
CA THR A 116 -1.85 34.18 -18.81
C THR A 116 -0.61 34.72 -18.09
N LEU A 117 0.60 34.31 -18.48
CA LEU A 117 1.84 34.77 -17.89
C LEU A 117 2.07 36.27 -18.13
N THR A 118 2.36 37.01 -17.07
CA THR A 118 2.61 38.45 -17.03
C THR A 118 3.72 38.72 -16.00
N TRP A 119 4.25 39.95 -15.95
CA TRP A 119 5.24 40.29 -14.92
C TRP A 119 4.71 40.10 -13.50
N ASN A 120 3.44 40.40 -13.25
CA ASN A 120 2.85 40.36 -11.92
C ASN A 120 2.48 38.96 -11.42
N ASN A 121 2.40 37.94 -12.28
CA ASN A 121 2.09 36.55 -11.90
C ASN A 121 3.15 35.55 -12.36
N GLN A 122 4.33 36.02 -12.76
CA GLN A 122 5.45 35.15 -13.07
C GLN A 122 5.94 34.42 -11.81
N PRO A 123 6.52 33.21 -11.92
CA PRO A 123 7.13 32.50 -10.81
C PRO A 123 8.10 33.38 -10.02
N GLU A 124 8.01 33.41 -8.69
CA GLU A 124 8.88 34.23 -7.84
C GLU A 124 10.35 33.80 -7.88
N ASN A 125 11.27 34.60 -7.34
CA ASN A 125 12.70 34.27 -7.36
C ASN A 125 13.05 32.99 -6.59
N ASP A 126 12.37 32.72 -5.47
CA ASP A 126 12.56 31.49 -4.69
C ASP A 126 12.09 30.25 -5.46
N ASN A 127 11.22 30.44 -6.46
CA ASN A 127 10.75 29.39 -7.37
C ASN A 127 11.63 29.24 -8.63
N ARG A 128 12.86 29.78 -8.59
CA ARG A 128 13.84 29.71 -9.69
C ARG A 128 15.19 29.24 -9.18
N VAL A 129 15.60 28.05 -9.58
CA VAL A 129 16.88 27.47 -9.18
C VAL A 129 17.92 27.70 -10.27
N PHE A 130 19.03 28.34 -9.91
CA PHE A 130 20.13 28.66 -10.83
C PHE A 130 20.72 27.40 -11.48
N ILE A 131 20.95 27.46 -12.80
CA ILE A 131 21.66 26.42 -13.56
C ILE A 131 23.04 26.93 -14.00
N GLN A 132 23.04 28.00 -14.81
CA GLN A 132 24.25 28.49 -15.48
C GLN A 132 24.11 29.95 -15.89
N SER A 133 25.23 30.69 -15.95
CA SER A 133 25.32 31.99 -16.60
C SER A 133 26.28 31.94 -17.79
N LYS A 134 26.00 32.73 -18.82
CA LYS A 134 26.79 32.75 -20.06
C LYS A 134 26.96 34.18 -20.57
N ASP A 135 28.17 34.50 -21.02
CA ASP A 135 28.43 35.71 -21.79
C ASP A 135 27.99 35.45 -23.24
N ILE A 136 27.17 36.34 -23.78
CA ILE A 136 26.69 36.34 -25.15
C ILE A 136 27.28 37.55 -25.88
N ALA A 137 27.92 37.26 -27.01
CA ALA A 137 28.57 38.27 -27.85
C ALA A 137 27.53 38.97 -28.74
N ASN A 138 27.85 40.20 -29.18
CA ASN A 138 27.05 40.99 -30.13
C ASN A 138 27.09 40.42 -31.56
N ASP A 139 26.58 39.20 -31.76
CA ASP A 139 26.46 38.51 -33.04
C ASP A 139 25.18 37.66 -33.09
N GLU A 140 24.68 37.36 -34.29
CA GLU A 140 23.54 36.44 -34.44
C GLU A 140 24.00 34.98 -34.33
N GLY A 141 23.21 34.12 -33.69
CA GLY A 141 23.54 32.70 -33.64
C GLY A 141 22.93 31.92 -32.47
N TRP A 142 23.27 30.64 -32.42
CA TRP A 142 22.83 29.73 -31.38
C TRP A 142 23.57 29.99 -30.07
N VAL A 143 22.80 30.16 -29.00
CA VAL A 143 23.27 30.20 -27.62
C VAL A 143 22.91 28.88 -26.94
N GLU A 144 23.95 28.18 -26.51
CA GLU A 144 23.84 26.85 -25.92
C GLU A 144 23.95 26.86 -24.39
N PHE A 145 23.13 26.06 -23.71
CA PHE A 145 23.23 25.79 -22.27
C PHE A 145 23.27 24.30 -21.98
N ASP A 146 24.15 23.87 -21.07
CA ASP A 146 24.21 22.48 -20.62
C ASP A 146 23.11 22.22 -19.58
N LEU A 147 22.23 21.28 -19.90
CA LEU A 147 21.10 20.84 -19.11
C LEU A 147 21.22 19.38 -18.68
N LYS A 148 22.38 18.73 -18.84
CA LYS A 148 22.52 17.29 -18.58
C LYS A 148 21.99 16.88 -17.19
N ASN A 149 22.40 17.61 -16.15
CA ASN A 149 21.98 17.30 -14.78
C ASN A 149 20.52 17.68 -14.52
N THR A 150 20.09 18.83 -15.02
CA THR A 150 18.69 19.28 -14.90
C THR A 150 17.72 18.32 -15.56
N LEU A 151 18.05 17.81 -16.76
CA LEU A 151 17.24 16.79 -17.42
C LEU A 151 17.22 15.49 -16.61
N LYS A 152 18.35 15.09 -16.05
CA LYS A 152 18.41 13.89 -15.19
C LYS A 152 17.49 14.06 -13.97
N GLU A 153 17.53 15.20 -13.29
CA GLU A 153 16.64 15.52 -12.16
C GLU A 153 15.16 15.42 -12.57
N TRP A 154 14.78 15.96 -13.73
CA TRP A 154 13.40 15.86 -14.25
C TRP A 154 12.97 14.43 -14.59
N LEU A 155 13.90 13.60 -15.07
CA LEU A 155 13.66 12.19 -15.34
C LEU A 155 13.55 11.38 -14.03
N ASP A 156 14.35 11.73 -13.03
CA ASP A 156 14.39 11.07 -11.71
C ASP A 156 13.18 11.40 -10.82
N GLY A 157 12.32 12.35 -11.21
CA GLY A 157 11.08 12.66 -10.48
C GLY A 157 10.83 14.13 -10.20
N GLU A 158 11.81 15.02 -10.39
CA GLU A 158 11.58 16.43 -10.14
C GLU A 158 10.55 17.05 -11.10
N ILE A 159 9.81 18.03 -10.60
CA ILE A 159 8.85 18.79 -11.40
C ILE A 159 9.57 19.54 -12.52
N ASN A 160 9.21 19.24 -13.77
CA ASN A 160 9.59 20.05 -14.93
C ASN A 160 8.54 21.15 -15.18
N ALA A 161 8.71 22.30 -14.51
CA ALA A 161 7.92 23.51 -14.80
C ALA A 161 8.58 24.42 -15.85
N GLY A 162 9.64 23.95 -16.52
CA GLY A 162 10.38 24.70 -17.54
C GLY A 162 11.56 25.51 -17.00
N LEU A 163 12.00 26.46 -17.82
CA LEU A 163 13.22 27.24 -17.66
C LEU A 163 12.90 28.73 -17.76
N VAL A 164 13.75 29.56 -17.15
CA VAL A 164 13.72 31.01 -17.30
C VAL A 164 15.09 31.55 -17.69
N ILE A 165 15.13 32.35 -18.74
CA ILE A 165 16.28 33.14 -19.18
C ILE A 165 16.09 34.57 -18.68
N SER A 166 17.06 35.08 -17.95
CA SER A 166 17.03 36.41 -17.32
C SER A 166 18.40 37.08 -17.39
N ALA A 167 18.48 38.35 -16.99
CA ALA A 167 19.77 38.98 -16.72
C ALA A 167 20.52 38.20 -15.65
N ASP A 168 21.84 38.05 -15.81
CA ASP A 168 22.67 37.55 -14.70
C ASP A 168 22.65 38.54 -13.53
N ASN A 169 22.73 39.84 -13.85
CA ASN A 169 22.58 40.93 -12.91
C ASN A 169 21.43 41.88 -13.33
N GLU A 170 20.28 41.75 -12.67
CA GLU A 170 19.09 42.57 -12.91
C GLU A 170 19.20 44.02 -12.40
N THR A 171 20.31 44.37 -11.73
CA THR A 171 20.64 45.75 -11.33
C THR A 171 21.78 46.37 -12.16
N GLY A 172 22.34 45.58 -13.10
CA GLY A 172 23.56 45.90 -13.86
C GLY A 172 23.30 46.80 -15.07
N ASP A 173 24.04 46.58 -16.15
CA ASP A 173 23.94 47.41 -17.35
C ASP A 173 22.56 47.30 -18.03
N MET A 174 22.14 48.38 -18.70
CA MET A 174 20.85 48.47 -19.41
C MET A 174 20.95 47.80 -20.80
N VAL A 175 21.25 46.50 -20.79
CA VAL A 175 21.43 45.68 -21.99
C VAL A 175 20.45 44.52 -21.98
N SER A 176 19.84 44.25 -23.14
CA SER A 176 18.96 43.12 -23.38
C SER A 176 19.31 42.38 -24.67
N SER A 177 19.01 41.09 -24.70
CA SER A 177 19.08 40.24 -25.90
C SER A 177 17.71 39.73 -26.31
N SER A 178 17.51 39.56 -27.62
CA SER A 178 16.30 38.97 -28.19
C SER A 178 16.61 37.64 -28.87
N PHE A 179 15.76 36.65 -28.58
CA PHE A 179 15.82 35.30 -29.11
C PHE A 179 14.53 34.96 -29.84
N TYR A 180 14.57 34.02 -30.78
CA TYR A 180 13.34 33.50 -31.38
C TYR A 180 12.54 32.65 -30.40
N SER A 181 11.21 32.78 -30.45
CA SER A 181 10.26 31.91 -29.74
C SER A 181 9.83 30.71 -30.60
N GLY A 182 8.98 29.85 -30.06
CA GLY A 182 8.27 28.78 -30.78
C GLY A 182 7.36 29.30 -31.90
N GLU A 183 6.88 30.54 -31.81
CA GLU A 183 6.05 31.19 -32.84
C GLU A 183 6.86 31.71 -34.05
N SER A 184 8.19 31.62 -33.99
CA SER A 184 9.06 32.01 -35.10
C SER A 184 8.98 31.01 -36.26
N SER A 185 9.17 31.50 -37.50
CA SER A 185 9.14 30.63 -38.70
C SER A 185 10.37 29.73 -38.86
N GLY A 186 11.30 29.72 -37.91
CA GLY A 186 12.52 28.92 -37.93
C GLY A 186 13.51 29.36 -36.84
N CYS A 187 14.47 28.48 -36.53
CA CYS A 187 15.40 28.65 -35.41
C CYS A 187 14.70 28.74 -34.04
N THR A 188 13.60 27.98 -33.87
CA THR A 188 12.86 27.86 -32.62
C THR A 188 13.72 27.19 -31.53
N PRO A 189 13.47 27.48 -30.24
CA PRO A 189 14.16 26.83 -29.14
C PRO A 189 13.93 25.31 -29.09
N TYR A 190 14.99 24.55 -28.81
CA TYR A 190 14.91 23.11 -28.59
C TYR A 190 15.99 22.61 -27.63
N ILE A 191 15.75 21.47 -26.97
CA ILE A 191 16.76 20.75 -26.19
C ILE A 191 17.18 19.51 -26.97
N ASN A 192 18.45 19.42 -27.33
CA ASN A 192 19.03 18.21 -27.91
C ASN A 192 19.50 17.27 -26.80
N VAL A 193 18.93 16.08 -26.76
CA VAL A 193 19.28 15.03 -25.79
C VAL A 193 19.98 13.91 -26.54
N VAL A 194 21.17 13.55 -26.07
CA VAL A 194 21.91 12.37 -26.53
C VAL A 194 21.98 11.40 -25.37
N TYR A 195 21.62 10.14 -25.61
CA TYR A 195 21.59 9.10 -24.58
C TYR A 195 22.12 7.78 -25.13
N MET A 196 22.59 6.91 -24.23
CA MET A 196 23.01 5.55 -24.56
C MET A 196 22.10 4.52 -23.90
N THR A 197 21.73 3.49 -24.64
CA THR A 197 20.98 2.33 -24.13
C THR A 197 21.76 1.04 -24.36
N TRP A 198 21.47 0.04 -23.55
CA TRP A 198 22.09 -1.28 -23.64
C TRP A 198 21.41 -2.21 -24.67
N LEU A 199 20.14 -1.94 -24.99
CA LEU A 199 19.38 -2.55 -26.09
C LEU A 199 18.82 -1.47 -27.03
N THR A 200 18.71 -1.77 -28.33
CA THR A 200 17.91 -0.96 -29.27
C THR A 200 16.43 -1.14 -28.96
N VAL A 201 15.74 -0.08 -28.54
CA VAL A 201 14.28 -0.01 -28.75
C VAL A 201 14.10 0.08 -30.28
N PRO A 202 13.27 -0.77 -30.91
CA PRO A 202 13.11 -0.77 -32.36
C PRO A 202 12.47 0.54 -32.86
N ASP A 203 13.27 1.57 -33.10
CA ASP A 203 12.78 2.87 -33.60
C ASP A 203 12.96 3.01 -35.12
N SER A 204 13.48 1.99 -35.83
CA SER A 204 13.65 2.05 -37.28
C SER A 204 13.67 0.67 -37.93
N PRO A 205 12.83 0.43 -38.96
CA PRO A 205 13.04 -0.66 -39.89
C PRO A 205 14.18 -0.24 -40.84
N ASP A 206 15.29 -0.96 -40.84
CA ASP A 206 16.22 -0.92 -41.96
C ASP A 206 15.49 -1.53 -43.19
N ALA A 207 14.73 -0.70 -43.90
CA ALA A 207 13.84 -1.12 -44.99
C ALA A 207 14.61 -1.53 -46.26
N PRO A 208 14.02 -2.38 -47.12
CA PRO A 208 13.20 -1.80 -48.19
C PRO A 208 11.97 -2.65 -48.56
N LEU A 209 10.77 -2.05 -48.60
CA LEU A 209 9.64 -2.64 -49.32
C LEU A 209 9.10 -1.67 -50.37
N CYS A 210 9.23 -2.09 -51.63
CA CYS A 210 8.87 -1.32 -52.81
C CYS A 210 7.36 -1.12 -52.91
N ASN A 211 7.00 0.16 -53.03
CA ASN A 211 5.69 0.76 -53.22
C ASN A 211 4.81 0.12 -54.32
N THR A 212 3.56 -0.24 -53.99
CA THR A 212 2.45 -0.34 -54.95
C THR A 212 1.09 0.18 -54.43
N THR A 213 1.04 0.95 -53.34
CA THR A 213 -0.21 1.56 -52.82
C THR A 213 0.05 2.95 -52.21
N SER A 214 -0.95 3.85 -52.28
CA SER A 214 -0.85 5.28 -52.00
C SER A 214 -0.94 5.68 -50.53
N ASP A 215 -0.83 4.74 -49.60
CA ASP A 215 -0.94 5.05 -48.18
C ASP A 215 0.47 5.25 -47.59
N GLU A 216 0.68 6.48 -47.13
CA GLU A 216 1.92 7.01 -46.56
C GLU A 216 1.81 7.16 -45.03
N THR A 217 0.70 6.76 -44.41
CA THR A 217 0.46 7.00 -42.98
C THR A 217 0.97 5.86 -42.09
N PRO A 218 1.82 6.13 -41.08
CA PRO A 218 2.19 5.16 -40.05
C PRO A 218 0.97 4.72 -39.21
N PRO A 219 1.06 3.57 -38.50
CA PRO A 219 -0.03 3.08 -37.66
C PRO A 219 -0.31 4.00 -36.48
N ASP A 220 -1.54 3.98 -35.95
CA ASP A 220 -1.87 4.59 -34.67
C ASP A 220 -1.51 3.63 -33.52
N VAL A 221 -1.04 4.16 -32.39
CA VAL A 221 -0.63 3.35 -31.23
C VAL A 221 -0.96 4.07 -29.92
N ASP A 222 -1.57 3.34 -28.99
CA ASP A 222 -1.90 3.80 -27.65
C ASP A 222 -1.29 2.86 -26.58
N LEU A 223 -1.07 3.42 -25.40
CA LEU A 223 -0.50 2.75 -24.24
C LEU A 223 -1.24 3.22 -22.98
N ASP A 224 -1.70 2.26 -22.18
CA ASP A 224 -2.43 2.55 -20.95
C ASP A 224 -2.05 1.64 -19.79
N PHE A 225 -2.37 2.12 -18.59
CA PHE A 225 -2.15 1.44 -17.33
C PHE A 225 -3.47 1.29 -16.59
N SER A 226 -3.70 0.15 -15.94
CA SER A 226 -4.93 -0.04 -15.14
C SER A 226 -5.06 0.95 -13.97
N VAL A 227 -3.94 1.49 -13.49
CA VAL A 227 -3.86 2.45 -12.38
C VAL A 227 -2.65 3.39 -12.56
N SER A 228 -2.77 4.63 -12.10
CA SER A 228 -1.68 5.62 -12.02
C SER A 228 -2.08 6.79 -11.10
N PRO A 229 -1.34 7.11 -10.01
CA PRO A 229 -0.12 6.43 -9.56
C PRO A 229 -0.40 5.00 -9.06
N LEU A 230 0.65 4.18 -8.97
CA LEU A 230 0.65 2.80 -8.48
C LEU A 230 1.44 2.75 -7.16
N HIS A 231 1.02 2.01 -6.14
CA HIS A 231 1.88 1.79 -4.97
C HIS A 231 2.89 0.66 -5.20
N LEU A 232 4.02 0.71 -4.51
CA LEU A 232 5.10 -0.25 -4.62
C LEU A 232 4.59 -1.65 -4.26
N GLY A 233 4.97 -2.68 -5.03
CA GLY A 233 4.49 -4.04 -4.82
C GLY A 233 3.10 -4.36 -5.39
N ASP A 234 2.30 -3.35 -5.77
CA ASP A 234 1.04 -3.58 -6.47
C ASP A 234 1.26 -4.10 -7.90
N GLN A 235 0.33 -4.93 -8.38
CA GLN A 235 0.32 -5.37 -9.76
C GLN A 235 -0.38 -4.34 -10.65
N VAL A 236 0.27 -3.92 -11.73
CA VAL A 236 -0.32 -3.08 -12.78
C VAL A 236 -0.49 -3.87 -14.08
N MET A 237 -1.62 -3.67 -14.76
CA MET A 237 -1.80 -4.13 -16.13
C MET A 237 -1.39 -3.02 -17.09
N ILE A 238 -0.51 -3.35 -18.02
CA ILE A 238 -0.04 -2.49 -19.10
C ILE A 238 -0.71 -2.98 -20.39
N SER A 239 -1.49 -2.12 -21.03
CA SER A 239 -2.17 -2.43 -22.29
C SER A 239 -1.66 -1.54 -23.40
N ALA A 240 -1.30 -2.13 -24.54
CA ALA A 240 -1.05 -1.39 -25.76
C ALA A 240 -2.03 -1.83 -26.84
N GLU A 241 -2.49 -0.86 -27.64
CA GLU A 241 -3.36 -1.07 -28.78
C GLU A 241 -2.77 -0.35 -30.00
N ALA A 242 -2.88 -0.98 -31.17
CA ALA A 242 -2.44 -0.37 -32.42
C ALA A 242 -3.47 -0.60 -33.50
N SER A 243 -3.63 0.38 -34.40
CA SER A 243 -4.55 0.26 -35.53
C SER A 243 -4.01 0.93 -36.80
N ASP A 244 -4.29 0.31 -37.94
CA ASP A 244 -3.95 0.82 -39.26
C ASP A 244 -5.01 0.33 -40.27
N PRO A 245 -5.67 1.23 -41.03
CA PRO A 245 -6.68 0.84 -42.01
C PRO A 245 -6.20 -0.11 -43.12
N GLN A 246 -4.89 -0.22 -43.33
CA GLN A 246 -4.26 -1.08 -44.35
C GLN A 246 -3.59 -2.33 -43.77
N GLY A 247 -3.59 -2.50 -42.45
CA GLY A 247 -3.11 -3.69 -41.76
C GLY A 247 -1.95 -3.42 -40.78
N ILE A 248 -2.01 -4.05 -39.60
CA ILE A 248 -0.99 -4.04 -38.56
C ILE A 248 -0.24 -5.37 -38.60
N HIS A 249 1.09 -5.29 -38.58
CA HIS A 249 1.98 -6.44 -38.59
C HIS A 249 2.48 -6.83 -37.19
N LEU A 250 2.90 -5.86 -36.38
CA LEU A 250 3.61 -6.11 -35.12
C LEU A 250 3.29 -5.03 -34.10
N LEU A 251 3.06 -5.42 -32.85
CA LEU A 251 2.94 -4.53 -31.70
C LEU A 251 3.79 -5.07 -30.54
N GLN A 252 4.59 -4.21 -29.93
CA GLN A 252 5.53 -4.55 -28.86
C GLN A 252 5.42 -3.60 -27.68
N ILE A 253 5.54 -4.11 -26.45
CA ILE A 253 5.63 -3.32 -25.20
C ILE A 253 7.03 -3.48 -24.61
N TYR A 254 7.61 -2.36 -24.18
CA TYR A 254 8.90 -2.31 -23.49
C TYR A 254 8.79 -1.62 -22.13
N ARG A 255 9.62 -2.05 -21.17
CA ARG A 255 9.98 -1.27 -19.96
C ARG A 255 11.44 -0.84 -20.13
N GLY A 256 11.70 0.46 -20.17
CA GLY A 256 13.03 0.94 -20.56
C GLY A 256 13.44 0.35 -21.92
N SER A 257 14.60 -0.31 -21.98
CA SER A 257 15.06 -1.06 -23.17
C SER A 257 14.66 -2.55 -23.20
N THR A 258 13.96 -3.07 -22.18
CA THR A 258 13.59 -4.49 -22.06
C THR A 258 12.24 -4.78 -22.69
N LEU A 259 12.17 -5.72 -23.63
CA LEU A 259 10.91 -6.20 -24.23
C LEU A 259 10.08 -6.98 -23.20
N LEU A 260 8.85 -6.52 -22.92
CA LEU A 260 7.90 -7.21 -22.05
C LEU A 260 7.00 -8.18 -22.82
N GLY A 261 6.74 -7.89 -24.09
CA GLY A 261 5.92 -8.74 -24.93
C GLY A 261 5.71 -8.19 -26.32
N GLU A 262 5.35 -9.09 -27.23
CA GLU A 262 5.03 -8.77 -28.61
C GLU A 262 3.85 -9.60 -29.12
N VAL A 263 3.17 -9.06 -30.13
CA VAL A 263 2.14 -9.74 -30.91
C VAL A 263 2.36 -9.43 -32.38
N THR A 264 2.33 -10.46 -33.22
CA THR A 264 2.52 -10.34 -34.68
C THR A 264 1.31 -10.91 -35.40
N ASP A 265 0.89 -10.26 -36.48
CA ASP A 265 -0.11 -10.78 -37.40
C ASP A 265 0.45 -10.88 -38.84
N ASN A 266 0.05 -11.94 -39.52
CA ASN A 266 0.38 -12.21 -40.92
C ASN A 266 -0.89 -12.29 -41.79
N SER A 267 -2.04 -11.84 -41.26
CA SER A 267 -3.36 -11.95 -41.90
C SER A 267 -3.99 -10.60 -42.27
N SER A 268 -3.22 -9.50 -42.20
CA SER A 268 -3.63 -8.13 -42.50
C SER A 268 -4.80 -7.63 -41.63
N GLN A 269 -4.80 -8.00 -40.34
CA GLN A 269 -5.70 -7.39 -39.37
C GLN A 269 -5.46 -5.89 -39.25
N THR A 270 -6.52 -5.10 -39.13
CA THR A 270 -6.40 -3.63 -39.02
C THR A 270 -6.10 -3.15 -37.61
N SER A 271 -5.99 -4.06 -36.63
CA SER A 271 -5.71 -3.71 -35.23
C SER A 271 -5.09 -4.87 -34.46
N LEU A 272 -4.16 -4.58 -33.55
CA LEU A 272 -3.60 -5.51 -32.56
C LEU A 272 -3.71 -4.93 -31.16
N SER A 273 -3.82 -5.80 -30.16
CA SER A 273 -3.71 -5.43 -28.75
C SER A 273 -2.89 -6.43 -27.96
N ILE A 274 -2.23 -5.96 -26.92
CA ILE A 274 -1.41 -6.78 -26.03
C ILE A 274 -1.49 -6.24 -24.61
N THR A 275 -1.67 -7.14 -23.65
CA THR A 275 -1.66 -6.81 -22.21
C THR A 275 -0.53 -7.56 -21.51
N ARG A 276 0.16 -6.89 -20.58
CA ARG A 276 1.19 -7.47 -19.72
C ARG A 276 1.00 -7.00 -18.29
N ASN A 277 1.26 -7.89 -17.34
CA ASN A 277 1.29 -7.51 -15.93
C ASN A 277 2.73 -7.17 -15.53
N ALA A 278 2.89 -6.17 -14.69
CA ALA A 278 4.15 -5.85 -14.03
C ALA A 278 3.89 -5.61 -12.54
N THR A 279 4.89 -5.93 -11.73
CA THR A 279 4.91 -5.60 -10.29
C THR A 279 6.20 -4.86 -10.03
N PRO A 280 6.19 -3.52 -10.05
CA PRO A 280 7.38 -2.73 -9.76
C PRO A 280 7.91 -3.01 -8.36
N VAL A 281 9.24 -3.12 -8.26
CA VAL A 281 9.97 -3.37 -6.99
C VAL A 281 10.86 -2.18 -6.61
N THR A 282 10.74 -1.07 -7.33
CA THR A 282 11.43 0.19 -7.04
C THR A 282 10.43 1.33 -7.16
N ALA A 283 10.37 2.19 -6.14
CA ALA A 283 9.59 3.42 -6.20
C ALA A 283 10.19 4.41 -7.19
N GLY A 284 9.38 5.38 -7.61
CA GLY A 284 9.72 6.40 -8.58
C GLY A 284 9.10 6.18 -9.95
N PRO A 285 9.45 7.04 -10.91
CA PRO A 285 8.87 7.00 -12.25
C PRO A 285 9.43 5.84 -13.08
N ILE A 286 8.56 5.16 -13.81
CA ILE A 286 8.91 4.11 -14.76
C ILE A 286 8.36 4.44 -16.14
N MET A 287 9.21 4.42 -17.16
CA MET A 287 8.87 4.64 -18.56
C MET A 287 8.59 3.32 -19.29
N PHE A 288 7.41 3.29 -19.91
CA PHE A 288 7.00 2.24 -20.82
C PHE A 288 6.88 2.77 -22.24
N PHE A 289 7.16 1.90 -23.21
CA PHE A 289 7.01 2.19 -24.63
C PHE A 289 6.12 1.15 -25.29
N ALA A 290 5.30 1.59 -26.23
CA ALA A 290 4.68 0.72 -27.20
C ALA A 290 5.13 1.10 -28.61
N VAL A 291 5.52 0.10 -29.40
CA VAL A 291 5.95 0.27 -30.80
C VAL A 291 5.07 -0.59 -31.68
N ALA A 292 4.46 0.02 -32.68
CA ALA A 292 3.61 -0.65 -33.65
C ALA A 292 4.21 -0.56 -35.06
N TYR A 293 4.06 -1.62 -35.85
CA TYR A 293 4.42 -1.67 -37.26
C TYR A 293 3.21 -2.07 -38.08
N ASN A 294 2.96 -1.38 -39.19
CA ASN A 294 1.99 -1.80 -40.19
C ASN A 294 2.58 -2.86 -41.14
N ASP A 295 1.74 -3.46 -41.99
CA ASP A 295 2.15 -4.49 -42.97
C ASP A 295 3.23 -4.01 -43.97
N ARG A 296 3.44 -2.69 -44.09
CA ARG A 296 4.49 -2.07 -44.92
C ARG A 296 5.75 -1.73 -44.14
N MET A 297 5.82 -2.14 -42.88
CA MET A 297 6.91 -1.86 -41.95
C MET A 297 7.08 -0.36 -41.65
N GLN A 298 6.04 0.45 -41.78
CA GLN A 298 6.05 1.80 -41.18
C GLN A 298 5.74 1.67 -39.69
N CYS A 299 6.38 2.50 -38.86
CA CYS A 299 6.25 2.38 -37.41
C CYS A 299 5.79 3.67 -36.72
N SER A 300 5.08 3.48 -35.62
CA SER A 300 4.78 4.52 -34.63
C SER A 300 5.17 4.03 -33.25
N ARG A 301 5.54 4.98 -32.39
CA ARG A 301 5.91 4.72 -31.00
C ARG A 301 5.23 5.72 -30.08
N ILE A 302 4.71 5.22 -28.97
CA ILE A 302 4.23 6.02 -27.85
C ILE A 302 5.02 5.66 -26.59
N SER A 303 5.18 6.64 -25.71
CA SER A 303 5.75 6.44 -24.38
C SER A 303 4.79 6.93 -23.33
N LYS A 304 4.68 6.22 -22.21
CA LYS A 304 3.89 6.65 -21.07
C LYS A 304 4.64 6.40 -19.78
N ARG A 305 4.52 7.36 -18.86
CA ARG A 305 5.15 7.33 -17.54
C ARG A 305 4.16 6.77 -16.53
N LEU A 306 4.58 5.77 -15.77
CA LEU A 306 3.89 5.28 -14.59
C LEU A 306 4.64 5.78 -13.35
N LEU A 307 3.97 6.51 -12.46
CA LEU A 307 4.55 6.88 -11.18
C LEU A 307 4.28 5.76 -10.17
N VAL A 308 5.35 5.19 -9.61
CA VAL A 308 5.27 4.23 -8.51
C VAL A 308 5.59 4.94 -7.21
N GLU A 309 4.66 4.92 -6.26
CA GLU A 309 4.80 5.55 -4.95
C GLU A 309 4.98 4.47 -3.88
N VAL A 310 5.52 4.85 -2.73
CA VAL A 310 5.45 4.02 -1.53
C VAL A 310 4.02 4.13 -0.97
N ASP A 311 3.50 3.09 -0.33
CA ASP A 311 2.11 3.08 0.17
C ASP A 311 1.88 4.05 1.35
N GLY A 312 2.94 4.40 2.08
CA GLY A 312 2.89 5.35 3.20
C GLY A 312 2.22 4.80 4.45
N GLU A 313 1.91 3.51 4.47
CA GLU A 313 1.38 2.81 5.63
C GLU A 313 2.54 2.29 6.50
N ALA A 314 2.25 1.92 7.74
CA ALA A 314 3.24 1.32 8.63
C ALA A 314 3.28 -0.20 8.47
N PRO A 315 4.42 -0.86 8.74
CA PRO A 315 4.57 -2.30 8.55
C PRO A 315 3.62 -3.10 9.44
N GLU A 316 3.08 -4.22 8.94
CA GLU A 316 2.34 -5.17 9.77
C GLU A 316 3.33 -5.98 10.61
N VAL A 317 3.06 -6.15 11.91
CA VAL A 317 3.94 -6.88 12.84
C VAL A 317 3.18 -7.99 13.54
N SER A 318 3.74 -9.20 13.52
CA SER A 318 3.29 -10.33 14.34
C SER A 318 4.30 -10.65 15.43
N LEU A 319 3.82 -11.11 16.59
CA LEU A 319 4.64 -11.41 17.75
C LEU A 319 3.99 -12.49 18.62
N TYR A 320 4.74 -13.54 18.94
CA TYR A 320 4.31 -14.64 19.82
C TYR A 320 5.49 -15.27 20.56
N HIS A 321 5.24 -16.20 21.48
CA HIS A 321 6.29 -16.97 22.16
C HIS A 321 5.99 -18.46 22.17
N LEU A 322 7.04 -19.26 22.36
CA LEU A 322 6.93 -20.69 22.63
C LEU A 322 7.81 -21.07 23.83
N PRO A 323 7.34 -21.98 24.71
CA PRO A 323 5.97 -22.50 24.75
C PRO A 323 4.95 -21.41 25.12
N GLU A 324 3.69 -21.60 24.73
CA GLU A 324 2.58 -20.68 24.97
C GLU A 324 2.22 -20.58 26.47
N ASN A 325 2.28 -21.72 27.18
CA ASN A 325 2.08 -21.80 28.62
C ASN A 325 3.31 -22.43 29.27
N PRO A 326 4.41 -21.67 29.51
CA PRO A 326 5.63 -22.22 30.04
C PRO A 326 5.49 -22.72 31.48
N GLU A 327 6.04 -23.90 31.76
CA GLU A 327 6.20 -24.37 33.13
C GLU A 327 7.31 -23.57 33.86
N MET A 328 7.30 -23.64 35.19
CA MET A 328 8.36 -23.03 36.00
C MET A 328 9.75 -23.58 35.63
N GLY A 329 10.61 -22.69 35.15
CA GLY A 329 11.97 -23.02 34.73
C GLY A 329 12.09 -23.56 33.30
N GLU A 330 11.01 -23.58 32.52
CA GLU A 330 11.05 -23.92 31.10
C GLU A 330 11.61 -22.76 30.27
N PRO A 331 12.51 -23.02 29.29
CA PRO A 331 13.06 -21.96 28.43
C PRO A 331 12.01 -21.44 27.45
N VAL A 332 11.90 -20.11 27.34
CA VAL A 332 10.97 -19.43 26.42
C VAL A 332 11.71 -18.70 25.30
N THR A 333 11.18 -18.78 24.08
CA THR A 333 11.65 -18.04 22.90
C THR A 333 10.54 -17.20 22.29
N PHE A 334 10.84 -15.93 22.03
CA PHE A 334 9.96 -14.96 21.37
C PHE A 334 10.23 -14.96 19.87
N TYR A 335 9.17 -14.91 19.07
CA TYR A 335 9.22 -14.86 17.62
C TYR A 335 8.48 -13.62 17.14
N ALA A 336 9.08 -12.88 16.21
CA ALA A 336 8.43 -11.74 15.57
C ALA A 336 8.59 -11.83 14.04
N SER A 337 7.58 -11.37 13.31
CA SER A 337 7.68 -11.09 11.89
C SER A 337 7.17 -9.70 11.56
N ALA A 338 7.65 -9.14 10.46
CA ALA A 338 7.12 -7.91 9.90
C ALA A 338 7.00 -8.01 8.38
N GLU A 339 5.91 -7.47 7.84
CA GLU A 339 5.64 -7.43 6.41
C GLU A 339 5.20 -6.03 5.98
N ASP A 340 5.74 -5.58 4.84
CA ASP A 340 5.42 -4.28 4.26
C ASP A 340 5.72 -4.30 2.75
N PRO A 341 4.75 -3.95 1.88
CA PRO A 341 4.95 -3.89 0.42
C PRO A 341 6.01 -2.88 -0.02
N SER A 342 6.20 -1.78 0.73
CA SER A 342 7.21 -0.76 0.48
C SER A 342 8.60 -1.19 0.94
N GLY A 343 8.66 -2.06 1.95
CA GLY A 343 9.87 -2.74 2.42
C GLY A 343 10.19 -2.47 3.88
N ILE A 344 10.91 -3.38 4.53
CA ILE A 344 11.28 -3.30 5.94
C ILE A 344 12.70 -2.77 6.12
N ALA A 345 12.87 -1.66 6.83
CA ALA A 345 14.17 -1.11 7.19
C ALA A 345 14.77 -1.78 8.43
N ASN A 346 13.97 -2.09 9.45
CA ASN A 346 14.45 -2.86 10.61
C ASN A 346 13.30 -3.60 11.33
N LEU A 347 13.67 -4.69 12.02
CA LEU A 347 12.82 -5.38 13.00
C LEU A 347 13.60 -5.53 14.31
N SER A 348 12.93 -5.29 15.43
CA SER A 348 13.52 -5.41 16.77
C SER A 348 12.58 -6.13 17.73
N ILE A 349 13.15 -7.01 18.56
CA ILE A 349 12.45 -7.70 19.66
C ILE A 349 13.01 -7.18 20.97
N GLN A 350 12.14 -6.81 21.91
CA GLN A 350 12.48 -6.33 23.23
C GLN A 350 11.95 -7.26 24.30
N VAL A 351 12.76 -7.59 25.32
CA VAL A 351 12.39 -8.45 26.46
C VAL A 351 12.94 -7.84 27.75
N ASN A 352 12.07 -7.47 28.69
CA ASN A 352 12.40 -6.79 29.97
C ASN A 352 13.46 -5.67 29.83
N GLY A 353 13.36 -4.87 28.77
CA GLY A 353 14.27 -3.76 28.50
C GLY A 353 15.53 -4.12 27.67
N PHE A 354 15.87 -5.39 27.49
CA PHE A 354 16.88 -5.82 26.51
C PHE A 354 16.29 -5.78 25.10
N LYS A 355 17.00 -5.20 24.11
CA LYS A 355 16.51 -5.03 22.74
C LYS A 355 17.52 -5.59 21.74
N THR A 356 17.06 -6.45 20.83
CA THR A 356 17.83 -6.96 19.68
C THR A 356 17.37 -6.32 18.37
N PHE A 357 18.25 -6.30 17.36
CA PHE A 357 17.97 -5.77 16.03
C PHE A 357 18.32 -6.81 14.96
N LEU A 358 17.44 -6.96 13.98
CA LEU A 358 17.74 -7.66 12.75
C LEU A 358 18.21 -6.65 11.70
N SER A 359 19.39 -6.89 11.12
CA SER A 359 19.88 -6.13 9.96
C SER A 359 19.22 -6.67 8.70
N ILE A 360 18.67 -5.79 7.88
CA ILE A 360 17.86 -6.14 6.71
C ILE A 360 18.44 -5.41 5.49
N ASP A 361 18.54 -6.12 4.36
CA ASP A 361 18.97 -5.53 3.09
C ASP A 361 17.84 -4.64 2.50
N GLU A 362 18.20 -3.62 1.72
CA GLU A 362 17.21 -2.75 1.06
C GLU A 362 16.26 -3.57 0.15
N GLY A 363 14.95 -3.28 0.23
CA GLY A 363 13.92 -3.90 -0.61
C GLY A 363 13.37 -5.25 -0.12
N VAL A 364 13.69 -5.68 1.11
CA VAL A 364 13.09 -6.87 1.73
C VAL A 364 11.69 -6.53 2.25
N ILE A 365 10.66 -7.20 1.74
CA ILE A 365 9.25 -6.94 2.06
C ILE A 365 8.69 -7.76 3.24
N SER A 366 9.42 -8.78 3.69
CA SER A 366 9.04 -9.63 4.83
C SER A 366 10.27 -10.14 5.55
N VAL A 367 10.27 -10.07 6.88
CA VAL A 367 11.36 -10.51 7.74
C VAL A 367 10.82 -11.21 8.98
N SER A 368 11.57 -12.18 9.50
CA SER A 368 11.28 -12.80 10.80
C SER A 368 12.53 -12.98 11.64
N GLY A 369 12.36 -12.99 12.95
CA GLY A 369 13.43 -13.16 13.93
C GLY A 369 12.93 -13.78 15.22
N SER A 370 13.88 -14.20 16.05
CA SER A 370 13.58 -14.71 17.39
C SER A 370 14.60 -14.26 18.44
N LEU A 371 14.18 -14.28 19.70
CA LEU A 371 15.01 -13.97 20.86
C LEU A 371 14.61 -14.89 22.00
N SER A 372 15.54 -15.66 22.57
CA SER A 372 15.27 -16.43 23.79
C SER A 372 15.46 -15.58 25.04
N VAL A 373 14.78 -15.94 26.14
CA VAL A 373 14.97 -15.31 27.45
C VAL A 373 16.44 -15.40 27.89
N GLU A 374 17.10 -16.54 27.62
CA GLU A 374 18.51 -16.76 27.94
C GLU A 374 19.44 -15.85 27.13
N ASP A 375 19.18 -15.70 25.83
CA ASP A 375 19.96 -14.82 24.94
C ASP A 375 19.78 -13.33 25.28
N ALA A 376 18.62 -12.97 25.85
CA ALA A 376 18.39 -11.65 26.44
C ALA A 376 19.15 -11.43 27.76
N GLY A 377 19.88 -12.44 28.26
CA GLY A 377 20.64 -12.38 29.51
C GLY A 377 19.78 -12.41 30.77
N ILE A 378 18.51 -12.79 30.64
CA ILE A 378 17.56 -12.91 31.74
C ILE A 378 17.68 -14.33 32.28
N TYR A 379 18.36 -14.49 33.41
CA TYR A 379 18.44 -15.79 34.07
C TYR A 379 17.17 -16.02 34.87
N TYR A 380 16.36 -16.96 34.40
CA TYR A 380 15.14 -17.38 35.09
C TYR A 380 15.51 -17.97 36.46
N ASN A 381 15.11 -17.31 37.54
CA ASN A 381 15.17 -17.92 38.86
C ASN A 381 13.83 -18.62 39.09
N PRO A 382 13.76 -19.96 39.04
CA PRO A 382 12.52 -20.72 39.20
C PRO A 382 11.84 -20.49 40.55
N ASP A 383 12.56 -19.92 41.53
CA ASP A 383 12.03 -19.65 42.87
C ASP A 383 11.45 -18.23 43.04
N VAL A 384 11.59 -17.31 42.08
CA VAL A 384 11.26 -15.88 42.30
C VAL A 384 10.64 -15.14 41.11
N THR A 385 11.10 -15.38 39.89
CA THR A 385 10.54 -14.66 38.73
C THR A 385 9.37 -15.48 38.19
N ARG A 386 8.19 -14.84 38.02
CA ARG A 386 6.99 -15.48 37.47
C ARG A 386 6.52 -14.88 36.16
N THR A 387 7.10 -13.74 35.75
CA THR A 387 6.63 -12.95 34.60
C THR A 387 7.79 -12.43 33.75
N VAL A 388 7.65 -12.43 32.42
CA VAL A 388 8.59 -11.78 31.49
C VAL A 388 7.81 -10.92 30.49
N SER A 389 8.14 -9.64 30.38
CA SER A 389 7.51 -8.75 29.42
C SER A 389 8.30 -8.66 28.11
N TYR A 390 7.61 -8.65 26.97
CA TYR A 390 8.23 -8.58 25.65
C TYR A 390 7.40 -7.79 24.63
N SER A 391 8.05 -7.20 23.62
CA SER A 391 7.42 -6.46 22.52
C SER A 391 8.27 -6.54 21.25
N ALA A 392 7.70 -6.14 20.11
CA ALA A 392 8.42 -6.04 18.85
C ALA A 392 8.11 -4.72 18.16
N THR A 393 9.10 -4.13 17.49
CA THR A 393 8.94 -2.92 16.69
C THR A 393 9.60 -3.12 15.33
N ALA A 394 8.87 -2.82 14.25
CA ALA A 394 9.41 -2.78 12.90
C ALA A 394 9.28 -1.36 12.31
N TYR A 395 10.24 -0.99 11.47
CA TYR A 395 10.22 0.24 10.68
C TYR A 395 10.29 -0.12 9.19
N ASP A 396 9.54 0.59 8.36
CA ASP A 396 9.61 0.51 6.90
C ASP A 396 10.70 1.44 6.31
N SER A 397 10.85 1.46 4.99
CA SER A 397 11.77 2.35 4.27
C SER A 397 11.40 3.83 4.33
N GLU A 398 10.14 4.14 4.60
CA GLU A 398 9.57 5.48 4.71
C GLU A 398 9.81 6.08 6.10
N GLY A 399 10.16 5.24 7.07
CA GLY A 399 10.35 5.58 8.48
C GLY A 399 9.08 5.50 9.32
N ASN A 400 7.97 4.98 8.79
CA ASN A 400 6.83 4.61 9.64
C ASN A 400 7.17 3.34 10.43
N HIS A 401 6.41 3.10 11.49
CA HIS A 401 6.69 1.99 12.38
C HIS A 401 5.44 1.48 13.08
N THR A 402 5.45 0.18 13.36
CA THR A 402 4.47 -0.50 14.19
C THR A 402 5.19 -1.11 15.38
N THR A 403 4.62 -0.93 16.57
CA THR A 403 5.03 -1.64 17.78
C THR A 403 3.90 -2.53 18.26
N TYR A 404 4.21 -3.81 18.46
CA TYR A 404 3.29 -4.82 18.96
C TYR A 404 3.72 -5.25 20.37
N GLY A 405 2.79 -5.23 21.32
CA GLY A 405 3.04 -5.38 22.76
C GLY A 405 3.10 -4.06 23.55
N PRO A 406 3.53 -4.07 24.83
CA PRO A 406 4.12 -5.20 25.53
C PRO A 406 3.13 -6.30 25.89
N HIS A 407 3.57 -7.54 25.76
CA HIS A 407 2.94 -8.74 26.29
C HIS A 407 3.69 -9.21 27.54
N THR A 408 3.07 -10.08 28.31
CA THR A 408 3.66 -10.71 29.49
C THR A 408 3.51 -12.21 29.38
N VAL A 409 4.63 -12.93 29.50
CA VAL A 409 4.65 -14.39 29.68
C VAL A 409 4.55 -14.70 31.16
N LEU A 410 3.64 -15.60 31.53
CA LEU A 410 3.46 -16.11 32.89
C LEU A 410 4.00 -17.53 32.98
N PHE A 411 4.65 -17.90 34.08
CA PHE A 411 5.26 -19.22 34.26
C PHE A 411 4.65 -19.97 35.44
N GLY A 412 3.87 -21.02 35.15
CA GLY A 412 3.30 -22.00 36.09
C GLY A 412 2.50 -21.50 37.30
N SER A 413 1.66 -22.38 37.86
CA SER A 413 1.10 -22.30 39.22
C SER A 413 1.55 -23.54 39.98
N SER A 414 2.32 -23.42 41.08
CA SER A 414 2.56 -24.53 42.03
C SER A 414 3.59 -24.23 43.13
N ILE A 415 3.15 -23.66 44.27
CA ILE A 415 3.50 -24.05 45.66
C ILE A 415 2.73 -23.23 46.75
N GLY A 416 1.90 -22.25 46.37
CA GLY A 416 1.19 -21.35 47.29
C GLY A 416 -0.12 -21.88 47.89
N SER A 417 -0.79 -21.06 48.70
CA SER A 417 -2.23 -21.23 49.00
C SER A 417 -3.01 -20.90 47.73
N ASP A 418 -4.19 -21.50 47.61
CA ASP A 418 -5.21 -21.24 46.59
C ASP A 418 -6.51 -21.24 47.42
N ASP A 419 -6.94 -20.04 47.81
CA ASP A 419 -7.91 -19.85 48.88
C ASP A 419 -9.37 -20.00 48.40
N ASP A 420 -9.66 -19.75 47.11
CA ASP A 420 -10.96 -19.98 46.47
C ASP A 420 -11.04 -21.30 45.68
N GLY A 421 -9.90 -21.91 45.35
CA GLY A 421 -9.80 -23.25 44.78
C GLY A 421 -10.04 -23.28 43.27
N ASP A 422 -9.82 -22.17 42.57
CA ASP A 422 -10.03 -22.07 41.12
C ASP A 422 -8.85 -22.65 40.30
N GLY A 423 -7.69 -22.89 40.93
CA GLY A 423 -6.47 -23.41 40.31
C GLY A 423 -5.35 -22.38 40.12
N LEU A 424 -5.57 -21.12 40.47
CA LEU A 424 -4.60 -20.03 40.47
C LEU A 424 -4.09 -19.81 41.91
N ASP A 425 -2.76 -19.79 42.13
CA ASP A 425 -2.26 -19.57 43.50
C ASP A 425 -2.31 -18.09 43.91
N ASN A 426 -2.57 -17.81 45.20
CA ASN A 426 -2.73 -16.43 45.72
C ASN A 426 -1.56 -15.50 45.38
N ALA A 427 -0.34 -16.03 45.23
CA ALA A 427 0.82 -15.20 44.88
C ALA A 427 0.78 -14.76 43.42
N LEU A 428 0.24 -15.59 42.53
CA LEU A 428 0.01 -15.23 41.13
C LEU A 428 -1.21 -14.31 41.00
N GLU A 429 -2.27 -14.54 41.77
CA GLU A 429 -3.43 -13.64 41.86
C GLU A 429 -3.01 -12.23 42.31
N GLU A 430 -2.17 -12.12 43.34
CA GLU A 430 -1.63 -10.83 43.81
C GLU A 430 -0.84 -10.11 42.70
N ILE A 431 -0.05 -10.85 41.91
CA ILE A 431 0.72 -10.29 40.78
C ILE A 431 -0.21 -9.82 39.66
N LEU A 432 -1.27 -10.57 39.38
CA LEU A 432 -2.25 -10.27 38.35
C LEU A 432 -3.28 -9.22 38.80
N GLY A 433 -3.36 -8.93 40.10
CA GLY A 433 -4.30 -7.99 40.69
C GLY A 433 -5.72 -8.54 40.86
N LEU A 434 -5.84 -9.86 41.03
CA LEU A 434 -7.10 -10.60 41.18
C LEU A 434 -7.52 -10.71 42.66
N ASP A 435 -8.77 -11.11 42.93
CA ASP A 435 -9.27 -11.30 44.30
C ASP A 435 -9.06 -12.74 44.75
N GLU A 436 -8.07 -12.95 45.64
CA GLU A 436 -7.67 -14.26 46.20
C GLU A 436 -8.77 -15.06 46.94
N ASN A 437 -10.00 -14.55 46.99
CA ASN A 437 -11.15 -15.20 47.61
C ASN A 437 -12.33 -15.38 46.63
N SER A 438 -12.13 -15.13 45.34
CA SER A 438 -13.15 -15.14 44.30
C SER A 438 -12.64 -15.91 43.09
N ASP A 439 -13.23 -17.09 42.85
CA ASP A 439 -12.89 -17.95 41.72
C ASP A 439 -13.15 -17.32 40.34
N ASP A 440 -13.84 -16.17 40.31
CA ASP A 440 -14.21 -15.35 39.14
C ASP A 440 -14.15 -13.87 39.57
N THR A 441 -13.03 -13.19 39.31
CA THR A 441 -12.77 -11.82 39.80
C THR A 441 -13.70 -10.78 39.18
N ASP A 442 -14.05 -10.95 37.90
CA ASP A 442 -14.87 -9.95 37.20
C ASP A 442 -16.37 -10.29 37.16
N GLY A 443 -16.76 -11.50 37.56
CA GLY A 443 -18.13 -11.98 37.70
C GLY A 443 -18.82 -12.24 36.36
N ASP A 444 -18.15 -12.86 35.40
CA ASP A 444 -18.70 -13.24 34.09
C ASP A 444 -18.98 -14.74 33.92
N GLY A 445 -18.63 -15.54 34.93
CA GLY A 445 -18.83 -16.98 34.99
C GLY A 445 -17.70 -17.81 34.38
N LEU A 446 -16.54 -17.22 34.09
CA LEU A 446 -15.28 -17.90 33.81
C LEU A 446 -14.40 -17.87 35.06
N PHE A 447 -13.61 -18.92 35.27
CA PHE A 447 -12.65 -18.92 36.38
C PHE A 447 -11.39 -18.16 36.01
N ASP A 448 -10.81 -17.43 36.96
CA ASP A 448 -9.61 -16.63 36.73
C ASP A 448 -8.48 -17.51 36.17
N SER A 449 -8.30 -18.72 36.71
CA SER A 449 -7.33 -19.71 36.24
C SER A 449 -7.57 -20.12 34.78
N TRP A 450 -8.83 -20.23 34.35
CA TRP A 450 -9.18 -20.60 32.97
C TRP A 450 -8.84 -19.49 32.00
N GLU A 451 -9.02 -18.24 32.40
CA GLU A 451 -8.71 -17.07 31.58
C GLU A 451 -7.22 -16.74 31.53
N VAL A 452 -6.46 -17.21 32.53
CA VAL A 452 -5.00 -17.04 32.60
C VAL A 452 -4.25 -18.17 31.88
N PHE A 453 -4.67 -19.43 32.06
CA PHE A 453 -3.93 -20.61 31.56
C PHE A 453 -4.66 -21.38 30.45
N GLY A 454 -5.94 -21.10 30.22
CA GLY A 454 -6.81 -21.95 29.41
C GLY A 454 -7.48 -23.05 30.23
N LEU A 455 -8.53 -23.63 29.65
CA LEU A 455 -9.31 -24.69 30.28
C LEU A 455 -8.78 -26.06 29.86
N ASP A 456 -8.27 -26.82 30.83
CA ASP A 456 -8.07 -28.28 30.77
C ASP A 456 -9.25 -28.94 31.49
N ARG A 457 -10.16 -29.58 30.75
CA ARG A 457 -11.42 -30.08 31.28
C ARG A 457 -11.28 -31.50 31.83
N ASP A 458 -10.40 -32.31 31.24
CA ASP A 458 -10.20 -33.70 31.65
C ASP A 458 -8.98 -33.91 32.56
N ASN A 459 -8.26 -32.83 32.87
CA ASN A 459 -7.07 -32.77 33.71
C ASN A 459 -5.96 -33.70 33.21
N ASP A 460 -5.82 -33.84 31.89
CA ASP A 460 -4.76 -34.64 31.29
C ASP A 460 -3.42 -33.88 31.13
N GLY A 461 -3.42 -32.57 31.44
CA GLY A 461 -2.29 -31.67 31.30
C GLY A 461 -2.22 -30.97 29.94
N THR A 462 -3.19 -31.20 29.06
CA THR A 462 -3.33 -30.54 27.76
C THR A 462 -4.49 -29.55 27.84
N ILE A 463 -4.28 -28.31 27.40
CA ILE A 463 -5.36 -27.32 27.32
C ILE A 463 -6.36 -27.73 26.23
N ASP A 464 -7.63 -27.93 26.62
CA ASP A 464 -8.75 -28.28 25.73
C ASP A 464 -9.36 -27.05 25.04
N LEU A 465 -9.29 -25.89 25.69
CA LEU A 465 -9.81 -24.61 25.20
C LEU A 465 -8.92 -23.45 25.67
N ASP A 466 -8.21 -22.85 24.72
CA ASP A 466 -7.32 -21.71 24.94
C ASP A 466 -8.11 -20.40 25.08
N LEU A 467 -8.73 -20.20 26.25
CA LEU A 467 -9.45 -18.95 26.58
C LEU A 467 -8.57 -17.70 26.53
N PRO A 468 -7.31 -17.69 27.02
CA PRO A 468 -6.42 -16.54 26.87
C PRO A 468 -6.23 -16.14 25.39
N GLY A 469 -5.95 -17.11 24.51
CA GLY A 469 -5.79 -16.85 23.08
C GLY A 469 -7.08 -16.44 22.38
N LEU A 470 -8.25 -16.81 22.93
CA LEU A 470 -9.56 -16.31 22.48
C LEU A 470 -9.89 -14.92 23.05
N GLY A 471 -9.05 -14.37 23.92
CA GLY A 471 -9.17 -13.01 24.45
C GLY A 471 -10.00 -12.89 25.72
N ALA A 472 -10.15 -13.97 26.49
CA ALA A 472 -10.70 -13.93 27.84
C ALA A 472 -9.80 -13.11 28.79
N SER A 473 -10.34 -12.60 29.89
CA SER A 473 -9.63 -11.68 30.77
C SER A 473 -10.30 -11.61 32.15
N PRO A 474 -9.62 -12.00 33.24
CA PRO A 474 -10.18 -12.00 34.60
C PRO A 474 -10.43 -10.61 35.22
N HIS A 475 -10.17 -9.55 34.44
CA HIS A 475 -10.42 -8.15 34.80
C HIS A 475 -11.57 -7.52 34.01
N HIS A 476 -12.15 -8.24 33.05
CA HIS A 476 -13.10 -7.68 32.12
C HIS A 476 -14.08 -8.71 31.61
N LYS A 477 -15.33 -8.63 32.09
CA LYS A 477 -16.41 -9.53 31.71
C LYS A 477 -16.44 -9.85 30.22
N ASP A 478 -16.40 -11.13 29.91
CA ASP A 478 -16.40 -11.72 28.60
C ASP A 478 -17.68 -12.55 28.36
N LEU A 479 -18.16 -12.55 27.11
CA LEU A 479 -19.32 -13.34 26.69
C LEU A 479 -18.97 -14.11 25.43
N PHE A 480 -18.73 -15.41 25.59
CA PHE A 480 -18.48 -16.30 24.46
C PHE A 480 -19.80 -16.81 23.86
N LEU A 481 -20.00 -16.58 22.57
CA LEU A 481 -21.18 -16.99 21.82
C LEU A 481 -20.78 -17.71 20.53
N GLU A 482 -21.22 -18.95 20.37
CA GLU A 482 -21.08 -19.71 19.13
C GLU A 482 -22.41 -19.69 18.38
N ILE A 483 -22.38 -19.31 17.10
CA ILE A 483 -23.56 -19.27 16.24
C ILE A 483 -23.35 -20.18 15.04
N ASP A 484 -24.08 -21.29 15.03
CA ASP A 484 -24.22 -22.15 13.86
C ASP A 484 -25.36 -21.64 12.98
N TRP A 485 -25.33 -21.97 11.69
CA TRP A 485 -26.37 -21.56 10.74
C TRP A 485 -26.75 -22.66 9.78
N LEU A 486 -28.02 -22.64 9.39
CA LEU A 486 -28.52 -23.49 8.32
C LEU A 486 -28.02 -23.01 6.96
N GLU A 487 -27.50 -23.92 6.12
CA GLU A 487 -27.02 -23.62 4.78
C GLU A 487 -27.30 -24.75 3.78
N ASP A 488 -27.63 -24.38 2.53
CA ASP A 488 -27.65 -25.26 1.36
C ASP A 488 -27.09 -24.55 0.11
N ASP A 489 -27.07 -25.24 -1.03
CA ASP A 489 -26.52 -24.71 -2.29
C ASP A 489 -27.22 -23.44 -2.81
N THR A 490 -28.40 -23.10 -2.28
CA THR A 490 -29.26 -22.02 -2.76
C THR A 490 -29.47 -20.90 -1.75
N HIS A 491 -29.20 -21.15 -0.46
CA HIS A 491 -29.50 -20.22 0.61
C HIS A 491 -28.62 -20.46 1.85
N SER A 492 -28.24 -19.38 2.54
CA SER A 492 -27.47 -19.42 3.78
C SER A 492 -28.11 -18.53 4.84
N HIS A 493 -28.27 -19.08 6.04
CA HIS A 493 -28.70 -18.36 7.24
C HIS A 493 -27.54 -17.78 8.05
N LYS A 494 -26.33 -17.73 7.47
CA LYS A 494 -25.18 -17.16 8.15
C LYS A 494 -25.49 -15.72 8.59
N PRO A 495 -25.32 -15.37 9.87
CA PRO A 495 -25.58 -14.00 10.34
C PRO A 495 -24.83 -12.96 9.52
N HIS A 496 -25.50 -11.85 9.21
CA HIS A 496 -24.86 -10.75 8.51
C HIS A 496 -23.75 -10.12 9.40
N PRO A 497 -22.54 -9.85 8.90
CA PRO A 497 -21.43 -9.32 9.72
C PRO A 497 -21.79 -8.05 10.49
N TRP A 498 -22.55 -7.14 9.88
CA TRP A 498 -23.05 -5.93 10.54
C TRP A 498 -23.92 -6.22 11.79
N ALA A 499 -24.72 -7.30 11.77
CA ALA A 499 -25.55 -7.66 12.91
C ALA A 499 -24.71 -8.17 14.09
N ILE A 500 -23.69 -8.98 13.78
CA ILE A 500 -22.70 -9.46 14.76
C ILE A 500 -21.93 -8.28 15.37
N GLN A 501 -21.43 -7.38 14.55
CA GLN A 501 -20.70 -6.20 15.05
C GLN A 501 -21.60 -5.29 15.91
N THR A 502 -22.88 -5.15 15.54
CA THR A 502 -23.83 -4.38 16.34
C THR A 502 -24.06 -5.01 17.72
N PHE A 503 -24.15 -6.35 17.79
CA PHE A 503 -24.23 -7.08 19.06
C PHE A 503 -22.98 -6.86 19.91
N ILE A 504 -21.78 -7.02 19.33
CA ILE A 504 -20.50 -6.81 20.02
C ILE A 504 -20.42 -5.38 20.58
N ASN A 505 -20.69 -4.37 19.76
CA ASN A 505 -20.63 -2.96 20.15
C ASN A 505 -21.62 -2.63 21.28
N LEU A 506 -22.80 -3.27 21.29
CA LEU A 506 -23.79 -3.06 22.34
C LEU A 506 -23.29 -3.57 23.69
N PHE A 507 -22.80 -4.81 23.75
CA PHE A 507 -22.24 -5.37 24.99
C PHE A 507 -21.02 -4.59 25.46
N GLN A 508 -20.17 -4.13 24.53
CA GLN A 508 -19.03 -3.28 24.85
C GLN A 508 -19.45 -1.97 25.54
N CYS A 509 -20.58 -1.37 25.15
CA CYS A 509 -21.11 -0.17 25.83
C CYS A 509 -21.53 -0.43 27.28
N TYR A 510 -21.73 -1.69 27.67
CA TYR A 510 -22.03 -2.12 29.04
C TYR A 510 -20.81 -2.73 29.75
N GLY A 511 -19.62 -2.60 29.18
CA GLY A 511 -18.38 -3.13 29.77
C GLY A 511 -18.27 -4.64 29.68
N ILE A 512 -18.95 -5.28 28.71
CA ILE A 512 -18.85 -6.71 28.45
C ILE A 512 -18.26 -6.92 27.05
N ARG A 513 -17.23 -7.74 26.92
CA ARG A 513 -16.59 -8.04 25.65
C ARG A 513 -17.22 -9.31 25.11
N ALA A 514 -17.99 -9.17 24.04
CA ALA A 514 -18.64 -10.31 23.40
C ALA A 514 -17.73 -10.92 22.33
N HIS A 515 -17.40 -12.19 22.50
CA HIS A 515 -16.64 -13.02 21.58
C HIS A 515 -17.60 -13.89 20.78
N VAL A 516 -17.87 -13.50 19.53
CA VAL A 516 -18.87 -14.16 18.69
C VAL A 516 -18.19 -14.99 17.59
N ASP A 517 -18.40 -16.29 17.64
CA ASP A 517 -17.89 -17.25 16.68
C ASP A 517 -18.96 -17.61 15.63
N VAL A 518 -18.70 -17.22 14.39
CA VAL A 518 -19.48 -17.55 13.18
C VAL A 518 -18.60 -18.26 12.15
N GLY A 519 -17.66 -19.08 12.62
CA GLY A 519 -16.69 -19.82 11.79
C GLY A 519 -15.26 -19.29 11.87
N ASN A 520 -14.97 -18.43 12.83
CA ASN A 520 -13.71 -17.68 12.94
C ASN A 520 -12.92 -17.98 14.21
N MET A 521 -13.47 -18.73 15.17
CA MET A 521 -12.78 -19.05 16.42
C MET A 521 -12.65 -20.56 16.67
N GLY A 522 -12.98 -21.42 15.69
CA GLY A 522 -12.87 -22.89 15.80
C GLY A 522 -14.20 -23.63 16.05
N GLY A 523 -15.32 -22.91 16.13
CA GLY A 523 -16.70 -23.39 16.07
C GLY A 523 -17.48 -22.59 15.02
N GLY A 524 -18.81 -22.48 15.15
CA GLY A 524 -19.65 -21.70 14.22
C GLY A 524 -19.70 -22.34 12.84
N ASN A 525 -20.59 -23.31 12.68
CA ASN A 525 -20.63 -24.20 11.53
C ASN A 525 -21.85 -23.98 10.64
N ALA A 526 -21.63 -24.20 9.34
CA ALA A 526 -22.72 -24.40 8.39
C ALA A 526 -23.33 -25.80 8.58
N ILE A 527 -24.62 -25.84 8.89
CA ILE A 527 -25.39 -27.06 9.10
C ILE A 527 -26.31 -27.26 7.88
N PRO A 528 -26.27 -28.42 7.20
CA PRO A 528 -27.17 -28.71 6.09
C PRO A 528 -28.65 -28.50 6.45
N HIS A 529 -29.41 -27.84 5.58
CA HIS A 529 -30.86 -27.65 5.77
C HIS A 529 -31.63 -28.93 6.11
N SER A 530 -31.21 -30.07 5.55
CA SER A 530 -31.81 -31.39 5.81
C SER A 530 -31.72 -31.87 7.26
N LEU A 531 -30.80 -31.31 8.07
CA LEU A 531 -30.67 -31.57 9.50
C LEU A 531 -31.45 -30.54 10.35
N GLY A 532 -31.76 -29.37 9.78
CA GLY A 532 -32.55 -28.32 10.42
C GLY A 532 -34.06 -28.39 10.17
N ASP A 533 -34.47 -29.05 9.09
CA ASP A 533 -35.88 -29.25 8.71
C ASP A 533 -36.60 -30.16 9.72
N GLY A 534 -37.54 -29.58 10.47
CA GLY A 534 -38.37 -30.32 11.43
C GLY A 534 -37.95 -30.17 12.89
N ILE A 535 -36.89 -29.41 13.19
CA ILE A 535 -36.65 -28.89 14.54
C ILE A 535 -37.82 -27.98 14.90
N THR A 536 -38.42 -28.13 16.08
CA THR A 536 -39.60 -27.37 16.50
C THR A 536 -39.41 -26.69 17.84
N SER A 537 -38.30 -26.95 18.54
CA SER A 537 -38.03 -26.36 19.85
C SER A 537 -36.54 -26.18 20.13
N SER A 538 -36.21 -25.26 21.03
CA SER A 538 -34.86 -25.14 21.61
C SER A 538 -34.40 -26.45 22.24
N LYS A 539 -35.29 -27.27 22.81
CA LYS A 539 -34.95 -28.57 23.37
C LYS A 539 -34.36 -29.54 22.32
N GLU A 540 -34.92 -29.57 21.12
CA GLU A 540 -34.43 -30.46 20.05
C GLU A 540 -33.05 -30.04 19.53
N ILE A 541 -32.75 -28.73 19.54
CA ILE A 541 -31.41 -28.25 19.20
C ILE A 541 -30.39 -28.69 20.27
N ILE A 542 -30.75 -28.67 21.57
CA ILE A 542 -29.88 -29.16 22.66
C ILE A 542 -29.63 -30.66 22.54
N GLU A 543 -30.66 -31.44 22.21
CA GLU A 543 -30.58 -32.91 22.23
C GLU A 543 -30.03 -33.51 20.93
N LEU A 544 -30.17 -32.82 19.79
CA LEU A 544 -29.90 -33.40 18.46
C LEU A 544 -28.83 -32.67 17.64
N VAL A 545 -28.67 -31.36 17.83
CA VAL A 545 -27.79 -30.53 16.98
C VAL A 545 -26.48 -30.20 17.71
N ALA A 546 -26.57 -29.52 18.85
CA ALA A 546 -25.40 -29.06 19.59
C ALA A 546 -24.40 -30.20 19.94
N PRO A 547 -24.82 -31.41 20.36
CA PRO A 547 -23.88 -32.49 20.68
C PRO A 547 -23.08 -33.03 19.48
N VAL A 548 -23.54 -32.75 18.25
CA VAL A 548 -22.93 -33.25 17.01
C VAL A 548 -22.08 -32.18 16.33
N HIS A 549 -22.51 -30.92 16.42
CA HIS A 549 -21.94 -29.81 15.65
C HIS A 549 -21.09 -28.84 16.47
N ARG A 550 -21.13 -28.93 17.80
CA ARG A 550 -20.29 -28.13 18.69
C ARG A 550 -19.12 -28.95 19.24
N ASN A 551 -17.95 -28.32 19.34
CA ASN A 551 -16.81 -28.92 20.02
C ASN A 551 -17.10 -29.11 21.53
N PRO A 552 -17.02 -30.34 22.09
CA PRO A 552 -17.31 -30.58 23.49
C PRO A 552 -16.48 -29.78 24.49
N SER A 553 -15.25 -29.38 24.15
CA SER A 553 -14.41 -28.57 25.05
C SER A 553 -15.06 -27.23 25.43
N ARG A 554 -15.96 -26.74 24.56
CA ARG A 554 -16.64 -25.44 24.73
C ARG A 554 -17.82 -25.46 25.69
N PHE A 555 -18.32 -26.62 26.09
CA PHE A 555 -19.57 -26.72 26.88
C PHE A 555 -19.48 -25.97 28.21
N GLY A 556 -20.46 -25.13 28.54
CA GLY A 556 -20.45 -24.32 29.77
C GLY A 556 -19.72 -22.98 29.63
N VAL A 557 -18.79 -22.85 28.67
CA VAL A 557 -18.14 -21.57 28.34
C VAL A 557 -18.98 -20.83 27.28
N PHE A 558 -19.08 -21.39 26.07
CA PHE A 558 -19.82 -20.73 24.99
C PHE A 558 -21.34 -20.85 25.21
N ARG A 559 -22.05 -19.74 25.09
CA ARG A 559 -23.49 -19.75 24.76
C ARG A 559 -23.62 -20.23 23.32
N TYR A 560 -24.69 -20.95 22.99
CA TYR A 560 -24.88 -21.51 21.65
C TYR A 560 -26.14 -20.95 21.00
N ALA A 561 -26.06 -20.64 19.72
CA ALA A 561 -27.18 -20.20 18.91
C ALA A 561 -27.24 -20.93 17.57
N LEU A 562 -28.45 -21.06 17.03
CA LEU A 562 -28.68 -21.59 15.69
C LEU A 562 -29.53 -20.61 14.88
N CYS A 563 -29.04 -20.21 13.71
CA CYS A 563 -29.77 -19.41 12.72
C CYS A 563 -30.49 -20.31 11.69
N GLY A 564 -31.78 -20.07 11.46
CA GLY A 564 -32.54 -20.79 10.43
C GLY A 564 -34.02 -20.40 10.29
N HIS A 565 -34.77 -21.25 9.57
CA HIS A 565 -36.18 -21.03 9.21
C HIS A 565 -37.16 -21.05 10.40
N VAL A 566 -38.43 -20.67 10.16
CA VAL A 566 -39.51 -20.61 11.16
C VAL A 566 -39.67 -21.90 11.98
N TRP A 567 -39.47 -21.80 13.30
CA TRP A 567 -39.79 -22.88 14.24
C TRP A 567 -40.91 -22.47 15.21
N SER A 568 -41.78 -23.39 15.63
CA SER A 568 -42.94 -23.08 16.49
C SER A 568 -42.59 -23.02 17.98
N GLU A 569 -42.60 -21.81 18.56
CA GLU A 569 -42.65 -21.45 20.00
C GLU A 569 -42.12 -22.45 21.07
N SER A 570 -40.86 -22.29 21.54
CA SER A 570 -40.49 -22.46 22.97
C SER A 570 -39.04 -22.07 23.30
N TYR A 571 -38.89 -21.25 24.35
CA TYR A 571 -37.64 -20.73 24.91
C TYR A 571 -37.09 -21.62 26.03
N GLY A 572 -35.81 -21.99 25.96
CA GLY A 572 -35.07 -22.69 27.01
C GLY A 572 -33.84 -21.88 27.42
N ALA A 573 -33.38 -22.06 28.66
CA ALA A 573 -32.20 -21.36 29.19
C ALA A 573 -30.90 -21.85 28.51
N GLY A 574 -29.98 -20.91 28.23
CA GLY A 574 -28.63 -21.21 27.72
C GLY A 574 -28.47 -21.34 26.20
N MET A 575 -29.54 -21.19 25.41
CA MET A 575 -29.46 -21.35 23.96
C MET A 575 -30.49 -20.52 23.18
N VAL A 576 -30.09 -20.00 22.03
CA VAL A 576 -30.86 -19.02 21.24
C VAL A 576 -31.19 -19.55 19.85
N VAL A 577 -32.43 -19.32 19.41
CA VAL A 577 -32.87 -19.61 18.05
C VAL A 577 -33.09 -18.31 17.31
N ILE A 578 -32.25 -18.00 16.33
CA ILE A 578 -32.32 -16.73 15.59
C ILE A 578 -33.15 -16.97 14.33
N ARG A 579 -34.35 -16.36 14.28
CA ARG A 579 -35.21 -16.38 13.10
C ARG A 579 -34.71 -15.41 12.05
N THR A 580 -34.59 -15.89 10.82
CA THR A 580 -34.17 -15.14 9.64
C THR A 580 -35.26 -15.06 8.56
N GLU A 581 -36.30 -15.90 8.57
CA GLU A 581 -37.45 -15.81 7.64
C GLU A 581 -38.82 -16.04 8.32
N PRO A 582 -39.93 -15.39 7.86
CA PRO A 582 -41.28 -15.63 8.37
C PRO A 582 -42.11 -16.54 7.46
N ALA A 583 -43.04 -17.29 8.07
CA ALA A 583 -44.16 -17.91 7.37
C ALA A 583 -45.19 -16.82 7.07
N GLY A 584 -45.10 -16.22 5.87
CA GLY A 584 -46.20 -15.48 5.26
C GLY A 584 -46.43 -14.03 5.72
N SER A 585 -45.42 -13.29 6.18
CA SER A 585 -45.53 -11.82 6.34
C SER A 585 -44.36 -11.07 5.69
N SER A 586 -44.67 -9.99 4.97
CA SER A 586 -43.78 -9.13 4.18
C SER A 586 -42.86 -8.21 5.00
N THR A 587 -42.14 -8.75 5.99
CA THR A 587 -41.14 -8.01 6.77
C THR A 587 -39.79 -8.70 6.56
N ASN A 588 -38.87 -8.03 5.86
CA ASN A 588 -37.52 -8.51 5.56
C ASN A 588 -36.74 -8.74 6.87
N TYR A 589 -36.62 -10.00 7.31
CA TYR A 589 -35.78 -10.40 8.45
C TYR A 589 -34.32 -10.67 8.03
N ASP A 590 -34.02 -10.68 6.73
CA ASP A 590 -32.66 -10.64 6.17
C ASP A 590 -31.97 -9.29 6.36
N GLU A 591 -32.73 -8.24 6.73
CA GLU A 591 -32.16 -6.94 7.02
C GLU A 591 -31.33 -7.01 8.32
N PRO A 592 -30.04 -6.64 8.28
CA PRO A 592 -29.10 -6.83 9.39
C PRO A 592 -29.58 -6.25 10.73
N TYR A 593 -30.38 -5.18 10.67
CA TYR A 593 -31.02 -4.56 11.83
C TYR A 593 -31.95 -5.51 12.60
N PHE A 594 -32.77 -6.30 11.90
CA PHE A 594 -33.70 -7.23 12.55
C PHE A 594 -32.97 -8.45 13.10
N GLN A 595 -31.93 -8.93 12.42
CA GLN A 595 -31.07 -10.00 12.92
C GLN A 595 -30.39 -9.60 14.25
N ALA A 596 -29.79 -8.42 14.31
CA ALA A 596 -29.17 -7.90 15.54
C ALA A 596 -30.20 -7.81 16.68
N ARG A 597 -31.37 -7.22 16.42
CA ARG A 597 -32.44 -7.08 17.41
C ARG A 597 -32.90 -8.43 17.97
N HIS A 598 -33.06 -9.43 17.12
CA HIS A 598 -33.46 -10.78 17.53
C HIS A 598 -32.36 -11.47 18.32
N LEU A 599 -31.12 -11.42 17.85
CA LEU A 599 -29.98 -11.99 18.56
C LEU A 599 -29.89 -11.42 20.00
N ILE A 600 -29.97 -10.09 20.15
CA ILE A 600 -29.94 -9.42 21.46
C ILE A 600 -31.11 -9.89 22.34
N HIS A 601 -32.32 -9.95 21.77
CA HIS A 601 -33.53 -10.37 22.50
C HIS A 601 -33.40 -11.78 23.06
N GLU A 602 -33.00 -12.71 22.22
CA GLU A 602 -32.93 -14.12 22.57
C GLU A 602 -31.77 -14.41 23.54
N ILE A 603 -30.62 -13.75 23.37
CA ILE A 603 -29.51 -13.86 24.33
C ILE A 603 -29.96 -13.37 25.71
N GLY A 604 -30.78 -12.32 25.78
CA GLY A 604 -31.38 -11.85 27.04
C GLY A 604 -32.10 -12.98 27.80
N HIS A 605 -32.77 -13.90 27.12
CA HIS A 605 -33.40 -15.06 27.78
C HIS A 605 -32.39 -16.04 28.37
N THR A 606 -31.20 -16.18 27.79
CA THR A 606 -30.10 -16.98 28.35
C THR A 606 -29.46 -16.34 29.58
N LEU A 607 -29.64 -15.02 29.73
CA LEU A 607 -29.18 -14.23 30.87
C LEU A 607 -30.29 -14.00 31.92
N ASN A 608 -31.33 -14.85 31.90
CA ASN A 608 -32.48 -14.78 32.83
C ASN A 608 -33.34 -13.50 32.75
N LEU A 609 -33.27 -12.78 31.62
CA LEU A 609 -34.12 -11.62 31.36
C LEU A 609 -35.43 -12.03 30.67
N GLY A 610 -36.53 -11.37 31.05
CA GLY A 610 -37.83 -11.43 30.40
C GLY A 610 -37.91 -10.48 29.20
N HIS A 611 -39.06 -10.49 28.50
CA HIS A 611 -39.29 -9.51 27.43
C HIS A 611 -39.24 -8.07 27.99
N GLY A 612 -38.48 -7.19 27.33
CA GLY A 612 -38.30 -5.81 27.79
C GLY A 612 -37.33 -5.66 28.98
N GLY A 613 -36.45 -6.65 29.21
CA GLY A 613 -35.35 -6.54 30.17
C GLY A 613 -35.72 -6.77 31.63
N GLN A 614 -36.95 -7.20 31.95
CA GLN A 614 -37.36 -7.44 33.34
C GLN A 614 -36.84 -8.78 33.86
N SER A 615 -36.24 -8.82 35.05
CA SER A 615 -35.83 -10.07 35.72
C SER A 615 -36.99 -11.07 35.84
N ARG A 616 -36.82 -12.32 35.41
CA ARG A 616 -37.87 -13.35 35.58
C ARG A 616 -37.92 -13.82 37.04
N THR A 617 -38.99 -13.47 37.76
CA THR A 617 -39.27 -14.01 39.10
C THR A 617 -39.87 -15.41 38.99
N GLY A 618 -39.04 -16.43 38.75
CA GLY A 618 -39.49 -17.83 38.70
C GLY A 618 -38.32 -18.79 38.55
N THR A 619 -38.18 -19.70 39.51
CA THR A 619 -37.12 -20.71 39.59
C THR A 619 -37.05 -21.60 38.36
N PHE A 620 -35.99 -21.45 37.58
CA PHE A 620 -35.41 -22.49 36.74
C PHE A 620 -33.97 -22.69 37.19
N GLU A 621 -33.56 -23.95 37.33
CA GLU A 621 -32.29 -24.36 37.93
C GLU A 621 -31.11 -23.67 37.22
N THR A 622 -30.32 -22.99 38.05
CA THR A 622 -29.13 -22.21 37.74
C THR A 622 -27.97 -23.11 37.31
N TYR A 623 -27.34 -22.80 36.18
CA TYR A 623 -25.88 -22.76 36.09
C TYR A 623 -25.52 -21.27 36.10
N SER A 624 -24.79 -20.84 37.12
CA SER A 624 -24.69 -19.45 37.60
C SER A 624 -24.03 -18.48 36.61
N LEU A 625 -24.75 -17.38 36.38
CA LEU A 625 -24.28 -16.00 36.18
C LEU A 625 -25.02 -15.22 37.29
N ASN A 626 -24.64 -15.46 38.54
CA ASN A 626 -25.53 -15.15 39.66
C ASN A 626 -25.47 -13.68 40.05
N GLU A 627 -26.54 -13.01 39.63
CA GLU A 627 -27.24 -11.91 40.26
C GLU A 627 -26.89 -10.49 39.77
N ASP A 628 -27.94 -9.88 39.18
CA ASP A 628 -28.17 -8.45 38.94
C ASP A 628 -27.51 -7.75 37.75
N PHE A 629 -28.10 -7.91 36.55
CA PHE A 629 -28.09 -6.83 35.55
C PHE A 629 -29.51 -6.42 35.15
N ASN A 630 -30.05 -5.45 35.89
CA ASN A 630 -31.20 -4.63 35.50
C ASN A 630 -30.72 -3.47 34.62
N ILE A 631 -30.95 -3.47 33.30
CA ILE A 631 -30.97 -2.21 32.52
C ILE A 631 -32.12 -2.21 31.48
N ILE A 632 -32.77 -1.04 31.45
CA ILE A 632 -33.96 -0.56 30.73
C ILE A 632 -33.60 -0.11 29.31
#